data_AF-A0AAW9J7F2-F1
#
_entry.id   AF-A0AAW9J7F2-F1
#
_cell.length_a   1.000
_cell.length_b   1.000
_cell.length_c   1.000
_cell.angle_alpha   90.00
_cell.angle_beta   90.00
_cell.angle_gamma   90.00
#
_symmetry.space_group_name_H-M   'P 1'
#
loop_
_entity.id
_entity.type
_entity.pdbx_description
1 polymer ?
#
loop_
_entity_poly.entity_id
_entity_poly.type
_entity_poly.pdbx_seq_one_letter_code
_entity_poly.pdbx_strand_id
1 'polypeptide(L)'
;MFLEKTIERNRELVQAAFKLHKEGLIIPDTYVIDLDTLIENAKKLKDEADKYGIKLYFMTKQIGRNPLICKEFMKLGYDGAVVVDFKEAEVMIDNGIKIGHVGHLVQIPKALIEKVVKSKPDYITVYSVEK
;
A
#
# COMPACT_ATOMS: atom_id res chain seq x y z
N MET A 1 -11.15 10.56 15.65
CA MET A 1 -10.19 11.54 15.10
C MET A 1 -10.45 11.92 13.63
N PHE A 2 -11.17 11.14 12.81
CA PHE A 2 -11.45 11.53 11.41
C PHE A 2 -12.92 11.59 10.99
N LEU A 3 -13.86 11.23 11.87
CA LEU A 3 -15.28 11.11 11.51
C LEU A 3 -15.86 12.37 10.84
N GLU A 4 -15.72 13.53 11.47
CA GLU A 4 -16.22 14.80 10.93
C GLU A 4 -15.60 15.12 9.56
N LYS A 5 -14.29 14.92 9.42
CA LYS A 5 -13.58 15.14 8.14
C LYS A 5 -13.97 14.14 7.07
N THR A 6 -14.25 12.89 7.42
CA THR A 6 -14.78 11.89 6.50
C THR A 6 -16.16 12.29 6.01
N ILE A 7 -17.06 12.74 6.90
CA ILE A 7 -18.39 13.22 6.53
C ILE A 7 -18.31 14.45 5.63
N GLU A 8 -17.42 15.40 5.95
CA GLU A 8 -17.21 16.63 5.18
C GLU A 8 -16.65 16.36 3.78
N ARG A 9 -15.65 15.48 3.66
CA ARG A 9 -14.89 15.28 2.42
C ARG A 9 -15.34 14.09 1.58
N ASN A 10 -15.98 13.10 2.18
CA ASN A 10 -16.40 11.88 1.50
C ASN A 10 -17.69 11.31 2.13
N ARG A 11 -18.77 12.10 2.01
CA ARG A 11 -20.10 11.72 2.50
C ARG A 11 -20.65 10.46 1.80
N GLU A 12 -20.30 10.27 0.53
CA GLU A 12 -20.74 9.13 -0.27
C GLU A 12 -20.18 7.81 0.25
N LEU A 13 -18.91 7.76 0.67
CA LEU A 13 -18.33 6.60 1.36
C LEU A 13 -19.13 6.23 2.62
N VAL A 14 -19.54 7.22 3.41
CA VAL A 14 -20.34 6.98 4.63
C VAL A 14 -21.70 6.38 4.27
N GLN A 15 -22.37 6.92 3.26
CA GLN A 15 -23.67 6.42 2.79
C GLN A 15 -23.55 5.01 2.19
N ALA A 16 -22.50 4.75 1.41
CA ALA A 16 -22.20 3.44 0.85
C ALA A 16 -21.96 2.41 1.96
N ALA A 17 -21.16 2.73 2.97
CA ALA A 17 -20.92 1.85 4.11
C ALA A 17 -22.22 1.49 4.85
N PHE A 18 -23.09 2.47 5.11
CA PHE A 18 -24.40 2.22 5.73
C PHE A 18 -25.29 1.32 4.88
N LYS A 19 -25.34 1.58 3.56
CA LYS A 19 -26.13 0.79 2.62
C LYS A 19 -25.65 -0.66 2.58
N LEU A 20 -24.36 -0.88 2.35
CA LEU A 20 -23.76 -2.22 2.28
C LEU A 20 -23.98 -3.01 3.57
N HIS A 21 -23.88 -2.36 4.73
CA HIS A 21 -24.15 -2.99 6.01
C HIS A 21 -25.64 -3.33 6.19
N LYS A 22 -26.56 -2.41 5.85
CA LYS A 22 -28.02 -2.67 5.91
C LYS A 22 -28.46 -3.81 4.99
N GLU A 23 -27.82 -3.93 3.83
CA GLU A 23 -28.09 -4.98 2.85
C GLU A 23 -27.41 -6.32 3.20
N GLY A 24 -26.59 -6.37 4.26
CA GLY A 24 -25.88 -7.58 4.68
C GLY A 24 -24.72 -7.98 3.77
N LEU A 25 -24.25 -7.07 2.91
CA LEU A 25 -23.14 -7.31 1.97
C LEU A 25 -21.76 -7.17 2.62
N ILE A 26 -21.69 -6.47 3.76
CA ILE A 26 -20.50 -6.40 4.62
C ILE A 26 -20.89 -6.74 6.05
N ILE A 27 -19.93 -7.30 6.80
CA ILE A 27 -20.08 -7.64 8.20
C ILE A 27 -19.46 -6.56 9.11
N PRO A 28 -19.76 -6.53 10.42
CA PRO A 28 -19.00 -5.75 11.39
C PRO A 28 -17.49 -6.05 11.30
N ASP A 29 -16.66 -5.12 11.78
CA ASP A 29 -15.19 -5.21 11.68
C ASP A 29 -14.66 -5.20 10.23
N THR A 30 -15.34 -4.48 9.34
CA THR A 30 -14.93 -4.26 7.94
C THR A 30 -14.51 -2.82 7.72
N TYR A 31 -13.31 -2.62 7.17
CA TYR A 31 -12.92 -1.33 6.61
C TYR A 31 -13.46 -1.19 5.18
N VAL A 32 -14.22 -0.13 4.92
CA VAL A 32 -14.67 0.24 3.57
C VAL A 32 -13.70 1.28 3.01
N ILE A 33 -13.11 0.97 1.86
CA ILE A 33 -12.18 1.86 1.15
C ILE A 33 -12.87 2.35 -0.12
N ASP A 34 -13.01 3.66 -0.24
CA ASP A 34 -13.35 4.30 -1.51
C ASP A 34 -12.12 4.26 -2.42
N LEU A 35 -12.12 3.31 -3.35
CA LEU A 35 -11.00 3.08 -4.26
C LEU A 35 -10.80 4.25 -5.23
N ASP A 36 -11.88 4.87 -5.71
CA ASP A 36 -11.81 5.96 -6.68
C ASP A 36 -11.14 7.18 -6.05
N THR A 37 -11.61 7.57 -4.86
CA THR A 37 -11.00 8.65 -4.08
C THR A 37 -9.55 8.34 -3.71
N LEU A 38 -9.23 7.08 -3.39
CA LEU A 38 -7.86 6.67 -3.06
C LEU A 38 -6.91 6.82 -4.26
N ILE A 39 -7.33 6.37 -5.44
CA ILE A 39 -6.57 6.49 -6.69
C ILE A 39 -6.38 7.96 -7.06
N GLU A 40 -7.41 8.79 -6.94
CA GLU A 40 -7.30 10.23 -7.21
C GLU A 40 -6.28 10.91 -6.29
N ASN A 41 -6.31 10.60 -4.99
CA ASN A 41 -5.35 11.12 -4.02
C ASN A 41 -3.92 10.66 -4.32
N ALA A 42 -3.74 9.38 -4.65
CA ALA A 42 -2.44 8.85 -5.05
C ALA A 42 -1.91 9.54 -6.31
N LYS A 43 -2.77 9.75 -7.32
CA LYS A 43 -2.39 10.48 -8.53
C LYS A 43 -1.92 11.90 -8.22
N LYS A 44 -2.64 12.65 -7.37
CA LYS A 44 -2.24 14.01 -6.97
C LYS A 44 -0.85 14.03 -6.32
N LEU A 45 -0.54 13.05 -5.46
CA LEU A 45 0.79 12.93 -4.85
C LEU A 45 1.87 12.61 -5.89
N LYS A 46 1.58 11.70 -6.82
CA LYS A 46 2.50 11.30 -7.88
C LYS A 46 2.80 12.45 -8.84
N ASP A 47 1.77 13.12 -9.32
CA ASP A 47 1.89 14.28 -10.22
C ASP A 47 2.70 15.40 -9.57
N GLU A 48 2.55 15.62 -8.26
CA GLU A 48 3.34 16.62 -7.54
C GLU A 48 4.80 16.20 -7.40
N ALA A 49 5.07 14.96 -7.00
CA ALA A 49 6.43 14.45 -6.87
C ALA A 49 7.20 14.46 -8.19
N ASP A 50 6.52 14.18 -9.31
CA ASP A 50 7.11 14.18 -10.65
C ASP A 50 7.60 15.57 -11.08
N LYS A 51 6.91 16.65 -10.69
CA LYS A 51 7.36 18.03 -10.95
C LYS A 51 8.74 18.32 -10.35
N TYR A 52 9.08 17.64 -9.25
CA TYR A 52 10.33 17.83 -8.52
C TYR A 52 11.32 16.67 -8.73
N GLY A 53 11.00 15.69 -9.59
CA GLY A 53 11.85 14.51 -9.82
C GLY A 53 11.99 13.62 -8.58
N ILE A 54 11.01 13.62 -7.68
CA ILE A 54 11.01 12.79 -6.47
C ILE A 54 10.35 11.45 -6.78
N LYS A 55 11.07 10.36 -6.55
CA LYS A 55 10.51 9.01 -6.68
C LYS A 55 9.64 8.67 -5.48
N LEU A 56 8.50 8.04 -5.73
CA LEU A 56 7.58 7.60 -4.68
C LEU A 56 7.48 6.07 -4.64
N TYR A 57 7.68 5.52 -3.44
CA TYR A 57 7.27 4.17 -3.10
C TYR A 57 5.98 4.22 -2.27
N PHE A 58 5.03 3.35 -2.58
CA PHE A 58 3.78 3.29 -1.82
C PHE A 58 3.89 2.34 -0.62
N MET A 59 3.29 2.74 0.49
CA MET A 59 3.21 1.99 1.73
C MET A 59 1.76 1.53 1.93
N THR A 60 1.53 0.22 2.12
CA THR A 60 0.15 -0.32 2.20
C THR A 60 -0.20 -1.03 3.51
N LYS A 61 0.71 -1.07 4.48
CA LYS A 61 0.46 -1.69 5.80
C LYS A 61 -0.81 -1.18 6.48
N GLN A 62 -1.09 0.12 6.38
CA GLN A 62 -2.24 0.78 6.99
C GLN A 62 -3.58 0.50 6.28
N ILE A 63 -3.55 -0.01 5.04
CA ILE A 63 -4.74 -0.36 4.25
C ILE A 63 -4.77 -1.86 3.92
N GLY A 64 -4.22 -2.68 4.82
CA GLY A 64 -4.33 -4.13 4.74
C GLY A 64 -3.45 -4.80 3.70
N ARG A 65 -2.39 -4.13 3.20
CA ARG A 65 -1.40 -4.73 2.27
C ARG A 65 -2.05 -5.25 0.98
N ASN A 66 -3.12 -4.56 0.55
CA ASN A 66 -4.04 -5.08 -0.45
C ASN A 66 -3.43 -5.08 -1.88
N PRO A 67 -3.25 -6.24 -2.54
CA PRO A 67 -2.66 -6.31 -3.88
C PRO A 67 -3.44 -5.60 -4.96
N LEU A 68 -4.78 -5.50 -4.83
CA LEU A 68 -5.61 -4.80 -5.80
C LEU A 68 -5.25 -3.31 -5.81
N ILE A 69 -5.19 -2.69 -4.63
CA ILE A 69 -4.80 -1.28 -4.49
C ILE A 69 -3.37 -1.06 -5.02
N CYS A 70 -2.44 -1.96 -4.68
CA CYS A 70 -1.06 -1.86 -5.13
C CYS A 70 -0.94 -1.88 -6.65
N LYS A 71 -1.73 -2.72 -7.34
CA LYS A 71 -1.76 -2.76 -8.82
C LYS A 71 -2.27 -1.44 -9.41
N GLU A 72 -3.24 -0.79 -8.78
CA GLU A 72 -3.69 0.53 -9.21
C GLU A 72 -2.59 1.58 -9.04
N PHE A 73 -1.84 1.57 -7.93
CA PHE A 73 -0.69 2.46 -7.76
C PHE A 73 0.43 2.19 -8.78
N MET A 74 0.69 0.93 -9.13
CA MET A 74 1.63 0.60 -10.21
C MET A 74 1.19 1.19 -11.55
N LYS A 75 -0.11 1.18 -11.88
CA LYS A 75 -0.64 1.81 -13.12
C LYS A 75 -0.47 3.33 -13.13
N LEU A 76 -0.50 3.97 -11.96
CA LEU A 76 -0.21 5.41 -11.81
C LEU A 76 1.29 5.74 -11.96
N GLY A 77 2.15 4.74 -12.11
CA GLY A 77 3.59 4.93 -12.36
C GLY A 77 4.44 5.10 -11.10
N TYR A 78 3.94 4.66 -9.93
CA TYR A 78 4.79 4.57 -8.73
C TYR A 78 5.96 3.59 -8.95
N ASP A 79 7.11 3.87 -8.34
CA ASP A 79 8.34 3.10 -8.56
C ASP A 79 8.34 1.71 -7.89
N GLY A 80 7.34 1.41 -7.06
CA GLY A 80 7.15 0.13 -6.38
C GLY A 80 6.59 0.26 -4.96
N ALA A 81 6.41 -0.87 -4.31
CA ALA A 81 6.02 -0.94 -2.90
C ALA A 81 7.23 -0.73 -1.98
N VAL A 82 7.07 0.07 -0.93
CA VAL A 82 7.91 -0.03 0.27
C VAL A 82 7.21 -0.96 1.25
N VAL A 83 7.83 -2.10 1.54
CA VAL A 83 7.23 -3.17 2.35
C VAL A 83 7.80 -3.12 3.76
N VAL A 84 6.94 -2.96 4.78
CA VAL A 84 7.39 -2.74 6.17
C VAL A 84 8.06 -3.96 6.76
N ASP A 85 7.54 -5.14 6.40
CA ASP A 85 7.95 -6.42 6.92
C ASP A 85 7.84 -7.51 5.86
N PHE A 86 8.39 -8.68 6.19
CA PHE A 86 8.49 -9.80 5.27
C PHE A 86 7.14 -10.34 4.82
N LYS A 87 6.08 -10.24 5.62
CA LYS A 87 4.75 -10.72 5.21
C LYS A 87 4.16 -9.85 4.11
N GLU A 88 4.38 -8.53 4.18
CA GLU A 88 4.01 -7.63 3.08
C GLU A 88 4.87 -7.89 1.85
N ALA A 89 6.18 -8.13 2.02
CA ALA A 89 7.07 -8.52 0.93
C ALA A 89 6.57 -9.77 0.20
N GLU A 90 6.19 -10.82 0.92
CA GLU A 90 5.66 -12.05 0.31
C GLU A 90 4.36 -11.78 -0.47
N VAL A 91 3.42 -11.03 0.11
CA VAL A 91 2.18 -10.65 -0.59
C VAL A 91 2.47 -9.92 -1.90
N MET A 92 3.43 -8.98 -1.92
CA MET A 92 3.80 -8.25 -3.13
C MET A 92 4.44 -9.18 -4.17
N ILE A 93 5.40 -10.02 -3.75
CA ILE A 93 6.11 -10.97 -4.61
C ILE A 93 5.13 -11.94 -5.26
N ASP A 94 4.25 -12.55 -4.46
CA ASP A 94 3.31 -13.57 -4.91
C ASP A 94 2.23 -12.99 -5.85
N ASN A 95 2.04 -11.66 -5.85
CA ASN A 95 1.13 -10.94 -6.72
C ASN A 95 1.81 -10.18 -7.89
N GLY A 96 3.13 -10.36 -8.06
CA GLY A 96 3.89 -9.73 -9.15
C GLY A 96 4.03 -8.22 -9.02
N ILE A 97 3.93 -7.68 -7.80
CA ILE A 97 4.07 -6.24 -7.53
C ILE A 97 5.54 -5.94 -7.27
N LYS A 98 6.09 -4.95 -7.97
CA LYS A 98 7.48 -4.52 -7.80
C LYS A 98 7.70 -4.02 -6.37
N ILE A 99 8.73 -4.54 -5.71
CA ILE A 99 9.22 -3.99 -4.44
C ILE A 99 10.25 -2.92 -4.77
N GLY A 100 10.03 -1.69 -4.30
CA GLY A 100 11.01 -0.63 -4.34
C GLY A 100 11.98 -0.71 -3.14
N HIS A 101 11.43 -0.91 -1.94
CA HIS A 101 12.22 -0.89 -0.72
C HIS A 101 11.76 -1.94 0.30
N VAL A 102 12.71 -2.58 0.96
CA VAL A 102 12.47 -3.64 1.97
C VAL A 102 13.56 -3.59 3.05
N GLY A 103 13.27 -4.14 4.23
CA GLY A 103 14.21 -4.21 5.36
C GLY A 103 14.01 -3.10 6.40
N HIS A 104 13.09 -2.18 6.13
CA HIS A 104 12.72 -1.10 7.04
C HIS A 104 11.18 -0.97 7.09
N LEU A 105 10.54 -1.06 8.25
CA LEU A 105 11.11 -1.01 9.61
C LEU A 105 11.61 -2.38 10.13
N VAL A 106 11.30 -3.48 9.44
CA VAL A 106 11.62 -4.85 9.88
C VAL A 106 12.62 -5.51 8.94
N GLN A 107 13.68 -6.09 9.50
CA GLN A 107 14.71 -6.81 8.75
C GLN A 107 14.16 -8.09 8.11
N ILE A 108 14.70 -8.46 6.95
CA ILE A 108 14.31 -9.67 6.22
C ILE A 108 14.75 -10.92 7.01
N PRO A 109 13.87 -11.88 7.34
CA PRO A 109 14.29 -13.15 7.95
C PRO A 109 15.29 -13.91 7.07
N LYS A 110 16.27 -14.58 7.66
CA LYS A 110 17.36 -15.27 6.91
C LYS A 110 16.83 -16.23 5.83
N ALA A 111 15.80 -16.99 6.17
CA ALA A 111 15.17 -17.94 5.24
C ALA A 111 14.46 -17.30 4.04
N LEU A 112 14.13 -16.00 4.11
CA LEU A 112 13.43 -15.27 3.04
C LEU A 112 14.35 -14.37 2.21
N ILE A 113 15.64 -14.24 2.57
CA ILE A 113 16.59 -13.37 1.86
C ILE A 113 16.64 -13.75 0.38
N GLU A 114 16.77 -15.03 0.06
CA GLU A 114 16.87 -15.48 -1.33
C GLU A 114 15.61 -15.13 -2.14
N LYS A 115 14.41 -15.35 -1.57
CA LYS A 115 13.12 -15.01 -2.20
C LYS A 115 13.04 -13.51 -2.49
N VAL A 116 13.38 -12.67 -1.50
CA VAL A 116 13.35 -11.21 -1.62
C VAL A 116 14.40 -10.70 -2.61
N VAL A 117 15.63 -11.22 -2.60
CA VAL A 117 16.65 -10.81 -3.56
C VAL A 117 16.26 -11.21 -4.99
N LYS A 118 15.67 -12.39 -5.19
CA LYS A 118 15.15 -12.83 -6.50
C LYS A 118 14.01 -11.95 -7.03
N SER A 119 13.25 -11.28 -6.16
CA SER A 119 12.24 -10.31 -6.58
C SER A 119 12.82 -8.96 -7.01
N LYS A 120 14.16 -8.79 -6.96
CA LYS A 120 14.91 -7.63 -7.45
C LYS A 120 14.41 -6.28 -6.89
N PRO A 121 14.41 -6.08 -5.56
CA PRO A 121 14.07 -4.79 -5.00
C PRO A 121 15.09 -3.72 -5.41
N ASP A 122 14.66 -2.45 -5.49
CA ASP A 122 15.61 -1.36 -5.78
C ASP A 122 16.58 -1.17 -4.60
N TYR A 123 16.07 -1.26 -3.36
CA TYR A 123 16.84 -1.06 -2.14
C TYR A 123 16.51 -2.09 -1.05
N ILE A 124 17.56 -2.54 -0.34
CA ILE A 124 17.45 -3.32 0.89
C ILE A 124 18.14 -2.53 2.01
N THR A 125 17.42 -2.21 3.07
CA THR A 125 18.03 -1.66 4.29
C THR A 125 18.50 -2.80 5.19
N VAL A 126 19.76 -2.75 5.63
CA VAL A 126 20.32 -3.65 6.64
C VAL A 126 20.70 -2.87 7.90
N TYR A 127 20.55 -3.48 9.06
CA TYR A 127 20.86 -2.84 10.35
C TYR A 127 22.22 -3.23 10.93
N SER A 128 22.90 -4.21 10.35
CA SER A 128 24.21 -4.66 10.79
C SER A 128 25.05 -5.15 9.62
N VAL A 129 26.36 -5.26 9.82
CA VAL A 129 27.31 -5.72 8.78
C VAL A 129 27.20 -7.23 8.55
N GLU A 130 26.83 -7.98 9.57
CA GLU A 130 26.68 -9.44 9.54
C GLU A 130 25.43 -9.89 8.76
N LYS A 131 24.53 -8.95 8.45
CA LYS A 131 23.26 -9.24 7.80
C LYS A 131 23.44 -9.60 6.33
#